data_AF-A0A0D6E2R6-F1
#
_entry.id   AF-A0A0D6E2R6-F1
#
_cell.length_a   1.000
_cell.length_b   1.000
_cell.length_c   1.000
_cell.angle_alpha   90.00
_cell.angle_beta   90.00
_cell.angle_gamma   90.00
#
_symmetry.space_group_name_H-M   'P 1'
#
loop_
_entity.id
_entity.type
_entity.pdbx_description
1 polymer ?
#
loop_
_entity_poly.entity_id
_entity_poly.type
_entity_poly.pdbx_seq_one_letter_code
_entity_poly.pdbx_strand_id
1 'polypeptide(L)' 'MLCGVSDSIEMHHIKSLKGLKPKTFAQYQGAVLLRKQIPLCAECHRAVHRGDYDGKSLESLIQEIGP' A
#
# COMPACT_ATOMS: atom_id res chain seq x y z
N MET A 1 2.28 9.62 3.38
CA MET A 1 3.71 9.36 3.71
C MET A 1 3.85 9.31 5.22
N LEU A 2 4.35 8.22 5.80
CA LEU A 2 4.31 7.98 7.25
C LEU A 2 5.37 8.76 8.05
N CYS A 3 6.60 8.83 7.54
CA CYS A 3 7.73 9.44 8.27
C CYS A 3 8.24 10.76 7.65
N GLY A 4 7.58 11.27 6.62
CA GLY A 4 7.99 12.50 5.91
C GLY A 4 9.19 12.36 4.96
N VAL A 5 9.80 11.17 4.85
CA VAL A 5 10.90 10.90 3.90
C VAL A 5 10.34 10.66 2.49
N SER A 6 10.78 11.49 1.53
CA SER A 6 10.35 11.46 0.13
C SER A 6 11.22 10.61 -0.80
N ASP A 7 12.28 10.00 -0.28
CA ASP A 7 13.19 9.17 -1.06
C ASP A 7 12.75 7.70 -1.07
N SER A 8 13.06 7.01 -2.18
CA SER A 8 12.79 5.58 -2.38
C SER A 8 11.33 5.19 -2.04
N ILE A 9 10.38 5.84 -2.70
CA ILE A 9 8.95 5.61 -2.49
C ILE A 9 8.48 4.31 -3.18
N GLU A 10 7.78 3.48 -2.43
CA GLU A 10 7.17 2.24 -2.86
C GLU A 10 5.65 2.29 -2.59
N MET A 11 4.87 1.67 -3.48
CA MET A 11 3.42 1.58 -3.31
C MET A 11 3.06 0.36 -2.47
N HIS A 12 2.50 0.61 -1.28
CA HIS A 12 2.03 -0.45 -0.41
C HIS A 12 0.54 -0.74 -0.67
N HIS A 13 0.22 -1.99 -1.03
CA HIS A 13 -1.17 -2.44 -1.14
C HIS A 13 -1.76 -2.76 0.23
N ILE A 14 -2.81 -2.02 0.61
CA ILE A 14 -3.51 -2.19 1.90
C ILE A 14 -3.98 -3.62 2.10
N LYS A 15 -4.59 -4.20 1.07
CA LYS A 15 -4.92 -5.63 1.03
C LYS A 15 -3.87 -6.35 0.20
N SER A 16 -3.21 -7.31 0.82
CA SER A 16 -2.18 -8.15 0.20
C SER A 16 -2.61 -8.68 -1.17
N LEU A 17 -1.67 -8.65 -2.12
CA LEU A 17 -1.81 -9.27 -3.43
C LEU A 17 -1.42 -10.76 -3.45
N LYS A 18 -0.95 -11.29 -2.32
CA LYS A 18 -0.49 -12.69 -2.23
C LYS A 18 -1.61 -13.64 -2.63
N GLY A 19 -1.30 -14.51 -3.59
CA GLY A 19 -2.23 -15.54 -4.09
C GLY A 19 -3.18 -15.08 -5.20
N LEU A 20 -3.14 -13.80 -5.61
CA LEU A 20 -3.89 -13.34 -6.77
C LEU A 20 -3.29 -13.91 -8.07
N LYS A 21 -4.15 -14.44 -8.93
CA LYS A 21 -3.78 -15.00 -10.25
C LYS A 21 -4.71 -14.47 -11.34
N PRO A 22 -4.62 -13.18 -11.69
CA PRO A 22 -5.43 -12.61 -12.77
C PRO A 22 -5.07 -13.29 -14.10
N LYS A 23 -6.08 -13.68 -14.87
CA LYS A 23 -5.94 -14.36 -16.17
C LYS A 23 -6.12 -13.43 -17.36
N THR A 24 -6.71 -12.26 -17.14
CA THR A 24 -6.91 -11.23 -18.17
C THR A 24 -6.39 -9.89 -17.70
N PHE A 25 -6.12 -8.98 -18.64
CA PHE A 25 -5.70 -7.62 -18.30
C PHE A 25 -6.77 -6.86 -17.51
N ALA A 26 -8.05 -7.06 -17.81
CA ALA A 26 -9.15 -6.50 -17.02
C ALA A 26 -9.14 -7.00 -15.57
N GLN A 27 -8.87 -8.29 -15.35
CA GLN A 27 -8.69 -8.84 -14.01
C GLN A 27 -7.45 -8.26 -13.32
N TYR A 28 -6.33 -8.09 -14.02
CA TYR A 28 -5.12 -7.48 -13.47
C TYR A 28 -5.35 -6.04 -13.03
N GLN A 29 -6.02 -5.23 -13.87
CA GLN A 29 -6.37 -3.85 -13.54
C GLN A 29 -7.19 -3.78 -12.25
N GLY A 30 -8.27 -4.55 -12.14
CA GLY A 30 -9.10 -4.57 -10.94
C GLY A 30 -8.40 -5.16 -9.71
N ALA A 31 -7.60 -6.21 -9.90
CA ALA A 31 -6.98 -6.95 -8.81
C ALA A 31 -5.68 -6.34 -8.29
N VAL A 32 -5.04 -5.43 -9.03
CA VAL A 32 -3.73 -4.87 -8.67
C VAL A 32 -3.75 -3.34 -8.74
N LEU A 33 -4.11 -2.78 -9.90
CA LEU A 33 -3.95 -1.33 -10.15
C LEU A 33 -5.02 -0.48 -9.46
N LEU A 34 -6.26 -0.96 -9.40
CA LEU A 34 -7.40 -0.21 -8.87
C LEU A 34 -7.64 -0.46 -7.37
N ARG A 35 -6.77 -1.20 -6.69
CA ARG A 35 -6.90 -1.46 -5.25
C ARG A 35 -6.29 -0.31 -4.45
N LYS A 36 -6.86 -0.08 -3.26
CA LYS A 36 -6.35 0.90 -2.29
C LYS A 36 -4.87 0.64 -2.01
N GLN A 37 -4.07 1.67 -2.21
CA GLN A 37 -2.63 1.67 -2.04
C GLN A 37 -2.19 2.97 -1.38
N ILE A 38 -1.07 2.95 -0.65
CA ILE A 38 -0.50 4.11 0.02
C ILE A 38 0.99 4.24 -0.32
N PRO A 39 1.48 5.43 -0.72
CA PRO A 39 2.91 5.65 -0.95
C PRO A 39 3.67 5.73 0.38
N LEU A 40 4.69 4.90 0.54
CA LEU A 40 5.58 4.83 1.70
C LEU A 40 7.03 4.88 1.26
N CYS A 41 7.94 5.42 2.08
CA CYS A 41 9.36 5.17 1.85
C CYS A 41 9.66 3.68 2.08
N ALA A 42 10.76 3.19 1.50
CA ALA A 42 11.15 1.78 1.60
C ALA A 42 11.30 1.27 3.04
N GLU A 43 11.69 2.12 4.00
CA GLU A 43 11.80 1.74 5.41
C GLU A 43 10.42 1.50 6.04
N CYS A 44 9.51 2.47 5.91
CA CYS A 44 8.14 2.35 6.40
C CYS A 44 7.40 1.19 5.72
N HIS A 45 7.63 0.98 4.42
CA HIS A 45 7.03 -0.13 3.69
C HIS A 45 7.41 -1.48 4.31
N ARG A 46 8.70 -1.66 4.64
CA ARG A 46 9.18 -2.89 5.30
C ARG A 46 8.66 -3.01 6.73
N ALA A 47 8.63 -1.93 7.51
CA ALA A 47 8.09 -1.95 8.88
C ALA A 47 6.63 -2.40 8.90
N VAL A 48 5.80 -1.89 8.00
CA VAL A 48 4.40 -2.32 7.83
C VAL A 48 4.32 -3.80 7.48
N HIS A 49 5.14 -4.29 6.54
CA HIS A 49 5.13 -5.71 6.18
C HIS A 49 5.56 -6.64 7.30
N ARG A 50 6.43 -6.19 8.21
CA ARG A 50 6.88 -6.94 9.39
C ARG A 50 5.90 -6.88 10.56
N GLY A 51 4.98 -5.91 10.55
CA GLY A 51 4.08 -5.64 11.67
C GLY A 51 4.70 -4.77 12.76
N ASP A 52 5.81 -4.07 12.47
CA ASP A 52 6.51 -3.19 13.41
C ASP A 52 5.90 -1.77 13.48
N TYR A 53 4.85 -1.51 12.70
CA TYR A 53 4.22 -0.21 12.62
C TYR A 53 3.00 -0.14 13.56
N ASP A 54 3.14 0.62 14.63
CA ASP A 54 2.12 0.78 15.69
C ASP A 54 1.28 2.07 15.57
N GLY A 55 1.32 2.73 14.41
CA GLY A 55 0.59 3.98 14.18
C GLY A 55 -0.89 3.79 13.82
N LYS A 56 -1.52 4.85 13.30
CA LYS A 56 -2.90 4.79 12.78
C LYS A 56 -2.99 3.70 11.70
N SER A 57 -4.16 3.05 11.58
CA SER A 57 -4.39 2.12 10.47
C SER A 57 -4.14 2.80 9.12
N LEU A 58 -3.55 2.08 8.18
CA LEU A 58 -3.26 2.61 6.86
C LEU A 58 -4.55 3.00 6.11
N GLU A 59 -5.67 2.34 6.40
CA GLU A 59 -6.99 2.71 5.92
C GLU A 59 -7.42 4.11 6.39
N SER A 60 -7.20 4.44 7.67
CA SER A 60 -7.52 5.77 8.21
C SER A 60 -6.67 6.83 7.52
N LEU A 61 -5.40 6.54 7.29
CA LEU A 61 -4.48 7.48 6.67
C LEU A 61 -4.81 7.76 5.20
N ILE A 62 -5.31 6.78 4.46
CA ILE A 62 -5.79 7.01 3.08
C ILE A 62 -6.96 8.01 3.09
N GLN A 63 -7.91 7.87 4.02
CA GLN A 63 -9.07 8.78 4.09
C GLN A 63 -8.67 10.24 4.38
N GLU A 64 -7.58 10.44 5.12
CA GLU A 64 -7.04 11.77 5.44
C GLU A 64 -6.32 12.43 4.26
N ILE A 65 -5.77 11.64 3.33
CA ILE A 65 -5.01 12.14 2.16
C ILE A 65 -5.93 12.45 0.97
N GLY A 66 -7.19 12.01 1.03
CA GLY A 66 -8.21 12.15 -0.02
C GLY A 66 -8.55 10.81 -0.69
N PRO A 67 -9.76 10.67 -1.26
CA PRO A 67 -10.20 9.44 -1.93
C PRO A 67 -9.41 9.12 -3.20
#